data_AF-A0A8I6RK90-F1
#
_entry.id   AF-A0A8I6RK90-F1
#
_cell.length_a   1.000
_cell.length_b   1.000
_cell.length_c   1.000
_cell.angle_alpha   90.00
_cell.angle_beta   90.00
_cell.angle_gamma   90.00
#
_symmetry.space_group_name_H-M   'P 1'
#
loop_
_entity.id
_entity.type
_entity.pdbx_description
1 polymer ?
#
loop_
_entity_poly.entity_id
_entity_poly.type
_entity_poly.pdbx_seq_one_letter_code
_entity_poly.pdbx_strand_id
1 'polypeptide(L)'
;MFKEKFKYYKRKSPLPDLSSVLEMNPPFDPKQVRRISPKMPGPLNLDSYGINSLDTWVLLELIQHPGLIILRNPFTPKGQRYWIRKCLEEYTRPPNKNNLLTHGLLSENDDWWHMCNDNEAKSKIYKQLRWVTLGYHHNWDTKVYSENLKNDFPPELNELCKIIGKCIGNWDVDAQAAIINFYHMDSTLSGHTDHSEPNNTAPLFSFSFGQNAVFLIGGQDINDDATAILVESGDCIVMSSQSRLSYHGVPKIVATKLRPWSNEGMLSEDWKDFENYVTESRINMNVRQVLNPGQKHL
;
A
#
# COMPACT_ATOMS: atom_id res chain seq x y z
N MET A 1 15.98 -14.93 11.66
CA MET A 1 15.34 -13.86 12.47
C MET A 1 15.04 -12.64 11.60
N PHE A 2 14.00 -11.85 11.92
CA PHE A 2 13.54 -10.71 11.10
C PHE A 2 14.66 -9.70 10.76
N LYS A 3 15.42 -9.23 11.77
CA LYS A 3 16.49 -8.23 11.59
C LYS A 3 17.58 -8.68 10.62
N GLU A 4 17.92 -9.96 10.64
CA GLU A 4 18.95 -10.54 9.76
C GLU A 4 18.47 -10.60 8.32
N LYS A 5 17.24 -11.09 8.09
CA LYS A 5 16.62 -11.09 6.76
C LYS A 5 16.45 -9.68 6.21
N PHE A 6 16.05 -8.72 7.05
CA PHE A 6 15.98 -7.31 6.65
C PHE A 6 17.33 -6.77 6.20
N LYS A 7 18.40 -6.97 6.99
CA LYS A 7 19.77 -6.56 6.61
C LYS A 7 20.23 -7.25 5.32
N TYR A 8 19.92 -8.53 5.16
CA TYR A 8 20.26 -9.30 3.97
C TYR A 8 19.64 -8.70 2.71
N TYR A 9 18.31 -8.50 2.67
CA TYR A 9 17.65 -7.96 1.47
C TYR A 9 17.93 -6.46 1.25
N LYS A 10 18.21 -5.69 2.31
CA LYS A 10 18.56 -4.26 2.20
C LYS A 10 19.94 -4.01 1.58
N ARG A 11 20.85 -4.98 1.65
CA ARG A 11 22.25 -4.78 1.25
C ARG A 11 22.37 -4.32 -0.23
N LYS A 12 23.34 -3.44 -0.48
CA LYS A 12 23.62 -2.88 -1.82
C LYS A 12 24.75 -3.59 -2.55
N SER A 13 25.71 -4.18 -1.82
CA SER A 13 26.85 -4.90 -2.40
C SER A 13 27.31 -6.05 -1.48
N PRO A 14 27.44 -7.29 -1.97
CA PRO A 14 26.87 -7.75 -3.24
C PRO A 14 25.34 -7.64 -3.19
N LEU A 15 24.66 -7.58 -4.34
CA LEU A 15 23.19 -7.60 -4.33
C LEU A 15 22.67 -8.88 -3.65
N PRO A 16 21.52 -8.83 -2.94
CA PRO A 16 20.92 -10.03 -2.38
C PRO A 16 20.45 -10.97 -3.49
N ASP A 17 20.63 -12.27 -3.28
CA ASP A 17 19.92 -13.27 -4.08
C ASP A 17 18.45 -13.26 -3.68
N LEU A 18 17.57 -13.19 -4.69
CA LEU A 18 16.12 -13.13 -4.55
C LEU A 18 15.44 -14.47 -4.84
N SER A 19 16.20 -15.54 -5.13
CA SER A 19 15.68 -16.89 -5.42
C SER A 19 14.76 -17.48 -4.33
N SER A 20 14.92 -17.02 -3.09
CA SER A 20 14.13 -17.43 -1.92
C SER A 20 12.92 -16.53 -1.63
N VAL A 21 12.76 -15.43 -2.37
CA VAL A 21 11.60 -14.54 -2.23
C VAL A 21 10.40 -15.23 -2.87
N LEU A 22 9.31 -15.37 -2.11
CA LEU A 22 8.10 -16.01 -2.59
C LEU A 22 7.42 -15.15 -3.65
N GLU A 23 7.31 -15.68 -4.86
CA GLU A 23 6.50 -15.10 -5.91
C GLU A 23 5.06 -15.62 -5.82
N MET A 24 4.10 -14.71 -5.87
CA MET A 24 2.67 -15.04 -5.74
C MET A 24 2.03 -15.32 -7.12
N ASN A 25 2.73 -16.09 -7.94
CA ASN A 25 2.33 -16.47 -9.30
C ASN A 25 2.19 -18.01 -9.43
N PRO A 26 1.30 -18.51 -10.30
CA PRO A 26 1.21 -19.94 -10.57
C PRO A 26 2.50 -20.50 -11.19
N PRO A 27 2.87 -21.78 -10.93
CA PRO A 27 2.20 -22.71 -10.02
C PRO A 27 2.46 -22.39 -8.54
N PHE A 28 1.41 -22.42 -7.72
CA PHE A 28 1.51 -22.14 -6.28
C PHE A 28 2.00 -23.37 -5.51
N ASP A 29 2.95 -23.20 -4.59
CA ASP A 29 3.32 -24.25 -3.64
C ASP A 29 2.27 -24.34 -2.52
N PRO A 30 1.50 -25.44 -2.42
CA PRO A 30 0.47 -25.62 -1.40
C PRO A 30 1.04 -25.74 0.03
N LYS A 31 2.36 -25.84 0.20
CA LYS A 31 3.02 -25.75 1.52
C LYS A 31 3.28 -24.31 1.95
N GLN A 32 3.27 -23.37 1.01
CA GLN A 32 3.53 -21.96 1.26
C GLN A 32 2.23 -21.16 1.31
N VAL A 33 1.33 -21.37 0.35
CA VAL A 33 0.11 -20.59 0.21
C VAL A 33 -1.12 -21.48 0.04
N ARG A 34 -2.25 -20.99 0.55
CA ARG A 34 -3.58 -21.56 0.35
C ARG A 34 -4.41 -20.61 -0.50
N ARG A 35 -5.04 -21.10 -1.56
CA ARG A 35 -6.01 -20.32 -2.33
C ARG A 35 -7.31 -20.17 -1.56
N ILE A 36 -7.86 -18.96 -1.51
CA ILE A 36 -9.16 -18.64 -0.91
C ILE A 36 -10.14 -18.28 -2.03
N SER A 37 -11.40 -18.71 -1.90
CA SER A 37 -12.47 -18.24 -2.78
C SER A 37 -13.06 -16.94 -2.23
N PRO A 38 -13.23 -15.90 -3.06
CA PRO A 38 -13.93 -14.70 -2.64
C PRO A 38 -15.38 -15.04 -2.27
N LYS A 39 -15.87 -14.37 -1.23
CA LYS A 39 -17.28 -14.35 -0.82
C LYS A 39 -18.08 -13.50 -1.81
N MET A 40 -19.34 -13.87 -2.02
CA MET A 40 -20.28 -13.17 -2.92
C MET A 40 -21.33 -12.41 -2.08
N PRO A 41 -21.10 -11.14 -1.70
CA PRO A 41 -22.03 -10.40 -0.85
C PRO A 41 -23.25 -9.82 -1.57
N GLY A 42 -23.39 -10.08 -2.87
CA GLY A 42 -24.42 -9.49 -3.74
C GLY A 42 -23.81 -8.68 -4.88
N PRO A 43 -24.59 -7.83 -5.55
CA PRO A 43 -24.09 -6.96 -6.61
C PRO A 43 -22.99 -6.02 -6.10
N LEU A 44 -21.88 -5.95 -6.82
CA LEU A 44 -20.73 -5.11 -6.51
C LEU A 44 -20.46 -4.17 -7.68
N ASN A 45 -20.25 -2.89 -7.41
CA ASN A 45 -19.86 -1.90 -8.40
C ASN A 45 -18.32 -1.86 -8.56
N LEU A 46 -17.75 -2.95 -9.08
CA LEU A 46 -16.29 -3.11 -9.23
C LEU A 46 -15.68 -2.14 -10.25
N ASP A 47 -16.38 -1.91 -11.36
CA ASP A 47 -15.91 -1.09 -12.47
C ASP A 47 -15.65 0.37 -12.07
N SER A 48 -16.47 0.91 -11.16
CA SER A 48 -16.31 2.30 -10.69
C SER A 48 -15.01 2.54 -9.93
N TYR A 49 -14.39 1.48 -9.41
CA TYR A 49 -13.09 1.52 -8.72
C TYR A 49 -11.96 0.93 -9.57
N GLY A 50 -12.24 0.66 -10.85
CA GLY A 50 -11.30 0.09 -11.81
C GLY A 50 -10.86 -1.33 -11.47
N ILE A 51 -11.73 -2.11 -10.80
CA ILE A 51 -11.46 -3.49 -10.39
C ILE A 51 -12.05 -4.46 -11.43
N ASN A 52 -11.27 -5.48 -11.80
CA ASN A 52 -11.72 -6.59 -12.65
C ASN A 52 -12.81 -7.40 -11.95
N SER A 53 -13.60 -8.13 -12.75
CA SER A 53 -14.67 -9.00 -12.27
C SER A 53 -14.16 -10.04 -11.26
N LEU A 54 -15.01 -10.37 -10.29
CA LEU A 54 -14.64 -11.18 -9.12
C LEU A 54 -14.15 -12.59 -9.47
N ASP A 55 -14.59 -13.16 -10.59
CA ASP A 55 -14.15 -14.45 -11.11
C ASP A 55 -12.67 -14.47 -11.54
N THR A 56 -12.09 -13.30 -11.81
CA THR A 56 -10.66 -13.16 -12.15
C THR A 56 -9.76 -13.06 -10.92
N TRP A 57 -10.32 -12.88 -9.73
CA TRP A 57 -9.54 -12.62 -8.53
C TRP A 57 -8.74 -13.86 -8.10
N VAL A 58 -7.48 -13.61 -7.74
CA VAL A 58 -6.60 -14.61 -7.13
C VAL A 58 -6.30 -14.15 -5.71
N LEU A 59 -6.95 -14.84 -4.76
CA LEU A 59 -6.78 -14.64 -3.32
C LEU A 59 -5.93 -15.79 -2.74
N LEU A 60 -4.84 -15.43 -2.08
CA LEU A 60 -3.90 -16.37 -1.48
C LEU A 60 -3.70 -16.01 -0.01
N GLU A 61 -3.67 -16.98 0.88
CA GLU A 61 -3.25 -16.80 2.27
C GLU A 61 -1.95 -17.54 2.53
N LEU A 62 -1.03 -16.89 3.22
CA LEU A 62 0.26 -17.47 3.55
C LEU A 62 0.11 -18.42 4.75
N ILE A 63 0.46 -19.69 4.57
CA ILE A 63 0.21 -20.75 5.56
C ILE A 63 0.96 -20.49 6.87
N GLN A 64 2.19 -19.99 6.78
CA GLN A 64 3.02 -19.69 7.96
C GLN A 64 2.59 -18.43 8.71
N HIS A 65 1.74 -17.59 8.10
CA HIS A 65 1.29 -16.31 8.68
C HIS A 65 -0.24 -16.18 8.54
N PRO A 66 -1.02 -16.91 9.37
CA PRO A 66 -2.48 -16.88 9.30
C PRO A 66 -3.06 -15.46 9.33
N GLY A 67 -4.02 -15.21 8.45
CA GLY A 67 -4.62 -13.89 8.26
C GLY A 67 -3.82 -12.93 7.39
N LEU A 68 -2.61 -13.29 6.91
CA LEU A 68 -1.92 -12.58 5.83
C LEU A 68 -2.46 -13.07 4.48
N ILE A 69 -3.26 -12.22 3.84
CA ILE A 69 -3.92 -12.51 2.57
C ILE A 69 -3.35 -11.60 1.49
N ILE A 70 -3.10 -12.13 0.31
CA ILE A 70 -2.64 -11.41 -0.87
C ILE A 70 -3.74 -11.52 -1.92
N LEU A 71 -4.36 -10.40 -2.26
CA LEU A 71 -5.20 -10.25 -3.44
C LEU A 71 -4.33 -9.76 -4.59
N ARG A 72 -4.11 -10.64 -5.56
CA ARG A 72 -3.21 -10.40 -6.69
C ARG A 72 -3.88 -9.53 -7.73
N ASN A 73 -3.24 -8.40 -8.03
CA ASN A 73 -3.65 -7.38 -8.99
C ASN A 73 -5.12 -7.47 -9.47
N PRO A 74 -6.10 -7.09 -8.62
CA PRO A 74 -7.50 -7.10 -9.01
C PRO A 74 -7.82 -5.94 -9.96
N PHE A 75 -6.89 -5.04 -10.25
CA PHE A 75 -7.17 -3.81 -10.99
C PHE A 75 -7.05 -4.00 -12.50
N THR A 76 -7.93 -3.33 -13.24
CA THR A 76 -7.73 -3.04 -14.65
C THR A 76 -6.54 -2.09 -14.83
N PRO A 77 -5.91 -2.02 -16.02
CA PRO A 77 -4.90 -1.01 -16.32
C PRO A 77 -5.38 0.43 -16.06
N LYS A 78 -6.65 0.74 -16.41
CA LYS A 78 -7.28 2.03 -16.12
C LYS A 78 -7.40 2.28 -14.62
N GLY A 79 -7.77 1.26 -13.84
CA GLY A 79 -7.86 1.32 -12.39
C GLY A 79 -6.52 1.61 -11.73
N GLN A 80 -5.44 0.95 -12.14
CA GLN A 80 -4.11 1.27 -11.62
C GLN A 80 -3.74 2.74 -11.90
N ARG A 81 -3.99 3.24 -13.12
CA ARG A 81 -3.75 4.65 -13.46
C ARG A 81 -4.57 5.62 -12.61
N TYR A 82 -5.85 5.30 -12.38
CA TYR A 82 -6.74 6.08 -11.54
C TYR A 82 -6.18 6.22 -10.12
N TRP A 83 -5.82 5.11 -9.47
CA TRP A 83 -5.31 5.13 -8.10
C TRP A 83 -3.91 5.76 -7.99
N ILE A 84 -3.03 5.55 -8.97
CA ILE A 84 -1.73 6.24 -9.05
C ILE A 84 -1.93 7.76 -9.14
N ARG A 85 -2.84 8.21 -10.01
CA ARG A 85 -3.17 9.63 -10.15
C ARG A 85 -3.73 10.21 -8.86
N LYS A 86 -4.68 9.52 -8.22
CA LYS A 86 -5.21 9.90 -6.90
C LYS A 86 -4.09 10.08 -5.88
N CYS A 87 -3.16 9.14 -5.78
CA CYS A 87 -2.04 9.21 -4.84
C CYS A 87 -1.11 10.39 -5.11
N LEU A 88 -0.72 10.60 -6.36
CA LEU A 88 0.29 11.60 -6.71
C LEU A 88 -0.28 13.00 -6.79
N GLU A 89 -1.50 13.17 -7.29
CA GLU A 89 -2.07 14.49 -7.55
C GLU A 89 -3.08 14.93 -6.48
N GLU A 90 -4.04 14.08 -6.13
CA GLU A 90 -5.20 14.51 -5.33
C GLU A 90 -4.95 14.36 -3.82
N TYR A 91 -4.48 13.19 -3.40
CA TYR A 91 -4.29 12.86 -1.99
C TYR A 91 -3.12 13.59 -1.35
N THR A 92 -2.20 14.10 -2.14
CA THR A 92 -1.06 14.92 -1.68
C THR A 92 -1.42 16.38 -1.45
N ARG A 93 -2.57 16.85 -1.96
CA ARG A 93 -3.05 18.23 -1.78
C ARG A 93 -3.54 18.48 -0.35
N PRO A 94 -3.53 19.75 0.08
CA PRO A 94 -4.27 20.19 1.26
C PRO A 94 -5.75 19.79 1.18
N PRO A 95 -6.41 19.48 2.32
CA PRO A 95 -5.91 19.61 3.69
C PRO A 95 -5.06 18.42 4.19
N ASN A 96 -4.78 17.42 3.34
CA ASN A 96 -3.97 16.27 3.74
C ASN A 96 -2.53 16.66 4.10
N LYS A 97 -1.94 15.93 5.05
CA LYS A 97 -0.59 16.22 5.56
C LYS A 97 0.42 15.30 4.88
N ASN A 98 1.45 15.90 4.30
CA ASN A 98 2.58 15.20 3.69
C ASN A 98 3.92 15.68 4.28
N ASN A 99 4.99 14.93 4.00
CA ASN A 99 6.31 15.23 4.55
C ASN A 99 6.95 16.50 3.96
N LEU A 100 6.56 16.92 2.76
CA LEU A 100 7.12 18.12 2.13
C LEU A 100 6.68 19.38 2.88
N LEU A 101 5.39 19.46 3.26
CA LEU A 101 4.85 20.51 4.14
C LEU A 101 5.57 20.51 5.50
N THR A 102 5.73 19.33 6.10
CA THR A 102 6.38 19.18 7.42
C THR A 102 7.83 19.64 7.43
N HIS A 103 8.54 19.51 6.29
CA HIS A 103 9.92 19.94 6.14
C HIS A 103 10.06 21.38 5.60
N GLY A 104 8.97 22.12 5.42
CA GLY A 104 8.99 23.48 4.87
C GLY A 104 9.41 23.56 3.40
N LEU A 105 9.27 22.44 2.65
CA LEU A 105 9.52 22.39 1.21
C LEU A 105 8.28 22.80 0.39
N LEU A 106 7.12 22.87 1.04
CA LEU A 106 5.86 23.37 0.49
C LEU A 106 5.21 24.30 1.50
N SER A 107 4.46 25.27 0.99
CA SER A 107 3.52 26.12 1.73
C SER A 107 2.15 25.45 1.81
N GLU A 108 1.28 25.91 2.73
CA GLU A 108 -0.02 25.26 2.99
C GLU A 108 -0.97 25.14 1.80
N ASN A 109 -0.81 25.96 0.76
CA ASN A 109 -1.65 25.95 -0.45
C ASN A 109 -0.93 25.40 -1.68
N ASP A 110 0.31 24.94 -1.52
CA ASP A 110 1.11 24.48 -2.65
C ASP A 110 0.64 23.09 -3.13
N ASP A 111 0.44 22.97 -4.44
CA ASP A 111 0.24 21.69 -5.11
C ASP A 111 1.58 21.20 -5.65
N TRP A 112 2.18 20.24 -4.91
CA TRP A 112 3.49 19.70 -5.27
C TRP A 112 3.55 19.12 -6.69
N TRP A 113 2.44 18.52 -7.16
CA TRP A 113 2.40 17.85 -8.47
C TRP A 113 2.47 18.89 -9.58
N HIS A 114 1.68 19.96 -9.46
CA HIS A 114 1.75 21.09 -10.39
C HIS A 114 3.07 21.85 -10.32
N MET A 115 3.66 21.99 -9.13
CA MET A 115 4.99 22.59 -8.98
C MET A 115 6.08 21.79 -9.70
N CYS A 116 5.90 20.47 -9.85
CA CYS A 116 6.84 19.65 -10.62
C CYS A 116 6.82 19.93 -12.14
N ASN A 117 5.93 20.80 -12.64
CA ASN A 117 6.00 21.32 -14.00
C ASN A 117 7.12 22.37 -14.19
N ASP A 118 7.55 23.02 -13.11
CA ASP A 118 8.73 23.87 -13.10
C ASP A 118 10.00 23.04 -12.85
N ASN A 119 11.00 23.16 -13.72
CA ASN A 119 12.20 22.32 -13.65
C ASN A 119 13.02 22.56 -12.37
N GLU A 120 13.08 23.79 -11.87
CA GLU A 120 13.82 24.11 -10.66
C GLU A 120 13.12 23.52 -9.44
N ALA A 121 11.82 23.74 -9.29
CA ALA A 121 11.02 23.18 -8.21
C ALA A 121 11.05 21.64 -8.25
N LYS A 122 10.83 21.03 -9.42
CA LYS A 122 10.90 19.57 -9.62
C LYS A 122 12.21 19.00 -9.10
N SER A 123 13.35 19.62 -9.43
CA SER A 123 14.67 19.14 -8.99
C SER A 123 14.81 19.11 -7.45
N LYS A 124 14.09 19.99 -6.75
CA LYS A 124 14.12 20.12 -5.28
C LYS A 124 13.15 19.18 -4.59
N ILE A 125 11.93 19.00 -5.10
CA ILE A 125 10.84 18.32 -4.36
C ILE A 125 10.49 16.92 -4.88
N TYR A 126 10.72 16.63 -6.16
CA TYR A 126 10.21 15.41 -6.82
C TYR A 126 10.69 14.12 -6.16
N LYS A 127 11.96 14.09 -5.74
CA LYS A 127 12.57 12.97 -5.03
C LYS A 127 12.48 13.07 -3.50
N GLN A 128 11.75 14.04 -2.97
CA GLN A 128 11.63 14.28 -1.52
C GLN A 128 10.29 13.82 -0.95
N LEU A 129 9.27 13.57 -1.78
CA LEU A 129 7.99 13.03 -1.29
C LEU A 129 8.20 11.60 -0.76
N ARG A 130 7.72 11.35 0.46
CA ARG A 130 7.88 10.08 1.19
C ARG A 130 6.58 9.58 1.76
N TRP A 131 5.74 10.46 2.29
CA TRP A 131 4.45 10.04 2.83
C TRP A 131 3.39 11.13 2.71
N VAL A 132 2.14 10.69 2.63
CA VAL A 132 0.95 11.50 2.92
C VAL A 132 0.00 10.72 3.83
N THR A 133 -0.74 11.43 4.66
CA THR A 133 -1.73 10.87 5.59
C THR A 133 -3.13 11.39 5.29
N LEU A 134 -4.13 10.51 5.33
CA LEU A 134 -5.54 10.79 5.02
C LEU A 134 -6.44 10.42 6.20
N GLY A 135 -7.57 11.11 6.37
CA GLY A 135 -8.49 10.87 7.50
C GLY A 135 -7.89 11.31 8.84
N TYR A 136 -7.89 10.42 9.83
CA TYR A 136 -7.08 10.61 11.04
C TYR A 136 -5.59 10.59 10.65
N HIS A 137 -4.89 11.69 10.86
CA HIS A 137 -3.47 11.76 10.52
C HIS A 137 -2.64 11.10 11.62
N HIS A 138 -1.69 10.28 11.18
CA HIS A 138 -0.76 9.63 12.09
C HIS A 138 0.21 10.67 12.67
N ASN A 139 0.24 10.80 13.99
CA ASN A 139 1.22 11.63 14.66
C ASN A 139 2.52 10.82 14.85
N TRP A 140 3.57 11.18 14.10
CA TRP A 140 4.84 10.44 14.08
C TRP A 140 5.60 10.44 15.41
N ASP A 141 5.39 11.46 16.26
CA ASP A 141 6.06 11.60 17.56
C ASP A 141 5.39 10.73 18.63
N THR A 142 4.08 10.85 18.75
CA THR A 142 3.28 10.17 19.78
C THR A 142 2.81 8.78 19.36
N LYS A 143 2.79 8.51 18.04
CA LYS A 143 2.32 7.28 17.42
C LYS A 143 0.88 6.91 17.75
N VAL A 144 0.04 7.91 18.01
CA VAL A 144 -1.40 7.75 18.26
C VAL A 144 -2.22 8.65 17.34
N TYR A 145 -3.47 8.27 17.10
CA TYR A 145 -4.45 9.10 16.42
C TYR A 145 -5.18 10.02 17.41
N SER A 146 -5.77 11.11 16.90
CA SER A 146 -6.52 12.08 17.73
C SER A 146 -7.68 12.71 16.95
N GLU A 147 -8.78 13.01 17.64
CA GLU A 147 -9.89 13.80 17.10
C GLU A 147 -9.46 15.17 16.56
N ASN A 148 -8.44 15.77 17.16
CA ASN A 148 -7.97 17.12 16.80
C ASN A 148 -7.06 17.13 15.56
N LEU A 149 -6.67 15.95 15.06
CA LEU A 149 -5.75 15.81 13.95
C LEU A 149 -6.34 14.88 12.89
N LYS A 150 -7.42 15.36 12.25
CA LYS A 150 -8.09 14.64 11.17
C LYS A 150 -8.72 15.57 10.14
N ASN A 151 -9.03 14.99 8.99
CA ASN A 151 -9.87 15.57 7.95
C ASN A 151 -10.77 14.47 7.36
N ASP A 152 -11.62 14.81 6.38
CA ASP A 152 -12.51 13.82 5.77
C ASP A 152 -11.70 12.72 5.05
N PHE A 153 -12.09 11.47 5.28
CA PHE A 153 -11.47 10.34 4.60
C PHE A 153 -12.04 10.18 3.19
N PRO A 154 -11.22 9.93 2.14
CA PRO A 154 -11.73 9.82 0.78
C PRO A 154 -12.79 8.72 0.63
N PRO A 155 -14.02 9.05 0.21
CA PRO A 155 -15.12 8.09 0.17
C PRO A 155 -14.85 6.94 -0.80
N GLU A 156 -14.20 7.20 -1.93
CA GLU A 156 -13.86 6.17 -2.91
C GLU A 156 -12.88 5.13 -2.37
N LEU A 157 -11.94 5.54 -1.51
CA LEU A 157 -10.98 4.64 -0.88
C LEU A 157 -11.65 3.82 0.25
N ASN A 158 -12.62 4.42 0.95
CA ASN A 158 -13.43 3.70 1.92
C ASN A 158 -14.26 2.60 1.24
N GLU A 159 -14.95 2.95 0.16
CA GLU A 159 -15.76 1.98 -0.59
C GLU A 159 -14.92 0.88 -1.23
N LEU A 160 -13.71 1.18 -1.74
CA LEU A 160 -12.75 0.17 -2.19
C LEU A 160 -12.45 -0.86 -1.07
N CYS A 161 -12.14 -0.38 0.14
CA CYS A 161 -11.83 -1.24 1.28
C CYS A 161 -13.05 -2.04 1.75
N LYS A 162 -14.25 -1.45 1.75
CA LYS A 162 -15.50 -2.15 2.05
C LYS A 162 -15.76 -3.30 1.08
N ILE A 163 -15.66 -3.04 -0.22
CA ILE A 163 -15.87 -4.07 -1.26
C ILE A 163 -14.89 -5.23 -1.07
N ILE A 164 -13.60 -4.94 -0.97
CA ILE A 164 -12.56 -5.97 -0.82
C ILE A 164 -12.71 -6.70 0.52
N GLY A 165 -12.93 -5.98 1.62
CA GLY A 165 -13.12 -6.57 2.95
C GLY A 165 -14.35 -7.47 3.02
N LYS A 166 -15.44 -7.10 2.35
CA LYS A 166 -16.64 -7.92 2.23
C LYS A 166 -16.39 -9.20 1.42
N CYS A 167 -15.67 -9.10 0.31
CA CYS A 167 -15.31 -10.24 -0.54
C CYS A 167 -14.31 -11.19 0.13
N ILE A 168 -13.39 -10.71 0.97
CA ILE A 168 -12.38 -11.57 1.61
C ILE A 168 -12.95 -12.18 2.89
N GLY A 169 -13.38 -11.34 3.82
CA GLY A 169 -13.72 -11.74 5.19
C GLY A 169 -15.20 -11.66 5.54
N ASN A 170 -16.05 -11.10 4.67
CA ASN A 170 -17.38 -10.60 5.04
C ASN A 170 -17.31 -9.55 6.17
N TRP A 171 -16.23 -8.78 6.20
CA TRP A 171 -16.02 -7.74 7.19
C TRP A 171 -16.86 -6.51 6.85
N ASP A 172 -17.31 -5.83 7.89
CA ASP A 172 -17.92 -4.50 7.81
C ASP A 172 -16.84 -3.47 8.15
N VAL A 173 -16.09 -3.05 7.13
CA VAL A 173 -14.93 -2.17 7.27
C VAL A 173 -15.39 -0.72 7.16
N ASP A 174 -14.86 0.15 8.02
CA ASP A 174 -14.94 1.60 7.82
C ASP A 174 -13.52 2.19 7.81
N ALA A 175 -13.02 2.50 6.62
CA ALA A 175 -11.70 3.09 6.45
C ALA A 175 -11.72 4.54 6.93
N GLN A 176 -10.81 4.84 7.86
CA GLN A 176 -10.81 6.10 8.59
C GLN A 176 -9.44 6.77 8.62
N ALA A 177 -8.37 6.02 8.35
CA ALA A 177 -7.05 6.56 8.19
C ALA A 177 -6.29 5.84 7.08
N ALA A 178 -5.39 6.55 6.42
CA ALA A 178 -4.45 5.95 5.50
C ALA A 178 -3.09 6.63 5.59
N ILE A 179 -2.03 5.85 5.39
CA ILE A 179 -0.69 6.35 5.13
C ILE A 179 -0.29 5.87 3.74
N ILE A 180 -0.08 6.80 2.83
CA ILE A 180 0.44 6.52 1.49
C ILE A 180 1.94 6.76 1.54
N ASN A 181 2.72 5.72 1.28
CA ASN A 181 4.17 5.78 1.24
C ASN A 181 4.66 5.83 -0.22
N PHE A 182 5.62 6.70 -0.48
CA PHE A 182 6.29 6.86 -1.77
C PHE A 182 7.75 6.42 -1.63
N TYR A 183 8.10 5.35 -2.34
CA TYR A 183 9.43 4.74 -2.30
C TYR A 183 10.15 4.98 -3.61
N HIS A 184 11.36 5.53 -3.55
CA HIS A 184 12.30 5.43 -4.66
C HIS A 184 13.10 4.13 -4.57
N MET A 185 13.88 3.82 -5.62
CA MET A 185 14.61 2.54 -5.72
C MET A 185 15.53 2.20 -4.55
N ASP A 186 16.04 3.21 -3.83
CA ASP A 186 16.91 3.06 -2.67
C ASP A 186 16.19 3.17 -1.31
N SER A 187 14.88 3.43 -1.33
CA SER A 187 14.06 3.58 -0.15
C SER A 187 13.83 2.23 0.55
N THR A 188 13.69 2.28 1.87
CA THR A 188 13.40 1.11 2.70
C THR A 188 12.44 1.49 3.83
N LEU A 189 11.57 0.58 4.24
CA LEU A 189 10.78 0.69 5.45
C LEU A 189 11.25 -0.34 6.47
N SER A 190 11.80 0.11 7.60
CA SER A 190 12.33 -0.77 8.66
C SER A 190 11.25 -1.66 9.27
N GLY A 191 11.66 -2.76 9.90
CA GLY A 191 10.76 -3.64 10.65
C GLY A 191 9.97 -2.90 11.73
N HIS A 192 8.65 -2.96 11.67
CA HIS A 192 7.73 -2.33 12.62
C HIS A 192 6.42 -3.14 12.71
N THR A 193 5.57 -2.76 13.67
CA THR A 193 4.20 -3.24 13.84
C THR A 193 3.26 -2.05 13.91
N ASP A 194 2.01 -2.23 13.49
CA ASP A 194 0.98 -1.18 13.50
C ASP A 194 0.04 -1.34 14.71
N HIS A 195 0.30 -0.55 15.76
CA HIS A 195 -0.48 -0.53 17.01
C HIS A 195 -1.15 0.83 17.30
N SER A 196 -1.12 1.76 16.36
CA SER A 196 -1.59 3.13 16.60
C SER A 196 -3.12 3.22 16.66
N GLU A 197 -3.83 2.25 16.08
CA GLU A 197 -5.29 2.19 16.08
C GLU A 197 -5.80 1.57 17.38
N PRO A 198 -6.80 2.17 18.04
CA PRO A 198 -7.54 1.48 19.11
C PRO A 198 -8.18 0.17 18.65
N ASN A 199 -8.68 0.12 17.41
CA ASN A 199 -9.25 -1.09 16.84
C ASN A 199 -8.18 -1.97 16.17
N ASN A 200 -7.64 -2.93 16.92
CA ASN A 200 -6.67 -3.91 16.43
C ASN A 200 -7.31 -5.14 15.78
N THR A 201 -8.64 -5.22 15.71
CA THR A 201 -9.36 -6.36 15.12
C THR A 201 -9.73 -6.13 13.65
N ALA A 202 -9.86 -4.87 13.25
CA ALA A 202 -10.10 -4.52 11.86
C ALA A 202 -8.88 -4.85 10.98
N PRO A 203 -9.09 -5.36 9.76
CA PRO A 203 -8.00 -5.65 8.82
C PRO A 203 -7.30 -4.37 8.38
N LEU A 204 -6.01 -4.49 8.04
CA LEU A 204 -5.25 -3.45 7.34
C LEU A 204 -5.16 -3.83 5.86
N PHE A 205 -5.40 -2.87 4.97
CA PHE A 205 -5.28 -3.04 3.53
C PHE A 205 -4.06 -2.26 3.01
N SER A 206 -3.19 -2.92 2.27
CA SER A 206 -1.95 -2.35 1.74
C SER A 206 -1.91 -2.51 0.22
N PHE A 207 -2.36 -1.48 -0.49
CA PHE A 207 -2.42 -1.46 -1.96
C PHE A 207 -1.08 -1.00 -2.54
N SER A 208 -0.65 -1.60 -3.64
CA SER A 208 0.69 -1.42 -4.19
C SER A 208 0.65 -1.00 -5.65
N PHE A 209 1.43 0.00 -6.06
CA PHE A 209 1.54 0.42 -7.46
C PHE A 209 2.97 0.78 -7.85
N GLY A 210 3.34 0.56 -9.12
CA GLY A 210 4.66 0.89 -9.65
C GLY A 210 5.68 -0.24 -9.51
N GLN A 211 6.90 0.07 -9.08
CA GLN A 211 7.97 -0.92 -8.93
C GLN A 211 7.64 -2.01 -7.90
N ASN A 212 8.26 -3.18 -8.07
CA ASN A 212 8.09 -4.31 -7.17
C ASN A 212 8.77 -4.03 -5.82
N ALA A 213 8.36 -4.74 -4.78
CA ALA A 213 9.02 -4.69 -3.47
C ALA A 213 9.23 -6.08 -2.91
N VAL A 214 10.35 -6.27 -2.21
CA VAL A 214 10.48 -7.36 -1.24
C VAL A 214 9.78 -6.89 0.03
N PHE A 215 8.68 -7.55 0.37
CA PHE A 215 7.98 -7.38 1.64
C PHE A 215 8.41 -8.48 2.59
N LEU A 216 8.77 -8.12 3.81
CA LEU A 216 9.07 -9.07 4.88
C LEU A 216 7.92 -9.08 5.88
N ILE A 217 7.51 -10.29 6.27
CA ILE A 217 6.52 -10.53 7.33
C ILE A 217 7.09 -11.54 8.32
N GLY A 218 7.18 -11.18 9.58
CA GLY A 218 7.55 -12.05 10.69
C GLY A 218 6.35 -12.39 11.57
N GLY A 219 6.61 -12.86 12.79
CA GLY A 219 5.58 -13.04 13.80
C GLY A 219 5.40 -11.80 14.68
N GLN A 220 4.90 -12.01 15.89
CA GLN A 220 4.66 -10.94 16.87
C GLN A 220 5.92 -10.59 17.67
N ASP A 221 6.96 -11.43 17.62
CA ASP A 221 8.28 -11.14 18.15
C ASP A 221 9.24 -10.77 17.02
N ILE A 222 10.09 -9.77 17.24
CA ILE A 222 11.09 -9.32 16.26
C ILE A 222 12.15 -10.40 15.95
N ASN A 223 12.27 -11.41 16.81
CA ASN A 223 13.18 -12.54 16.65
C ASN A 223 12.56 -13.69 15.84
N ASP A 224 11.24 -13.66 15.60
CA ASP A 224 10.57 -14.65 14.76
C ASP A 224 11.17 -14.67 13.35
N ASP A 225 11.08 -15.82 12.68
CA ASP A 225 11.54 -15.92 11.30
C ASP A 225 10.62 -15.13 10.36
N ALA A 226 11.22 -14.45 9.38
CA ALA A 226 10.49 -13.62 8.45
C ALA A 226 10.36 -14.29 7.08
N THR A 227 9.17 -14.31 6.51
CA THR A 227 8.96 -14.73 5.12
C THR A 227 9.14 -13.53 4.20
N ALA A 228 9.88 -13.71 3.11
CA ALA A 228 10.03 -12.70 2.07
C ALA A 228 9.06 -12.97 0.93
N ILE A 229 8.29 -11.95 0.54
CA ILE A 229 7.29 -12.02 -0.53
C ILE A 229 7.60 -10.94 -1.56
N LEU A 230 7.50 -11.26 -2.84
CA LEU A 230 7.53 -10.27 -3.92
C LEU A 230 6.14 -9.68 -4.07
N VAL A 231 6.03 -8.36 -3.89
CA VAL A 231 4.78 -7.62 -4.04
C VAL A 231 4.86 -6.74 -5.28
N GLU A 232 3.91 -6.93 -6.18
CA GLU A 232 3.91 -6.32 -7.51
C GLU A 232 2.87 -5.22 -7.62
N SER A 233 2.84 -4.52 -8.76
CA SER A 233 1.86 -3.47 -9.01
C SER A 233 0.45 -4.04 -9.15
N GLY A 234 -0.48 -3.44 -8.42
CA GLY A 234 -1.86 -3.85 -8.28
C GLY A 234 -2.11 -4.74 -7.06
N ASP A 235 -1.10 -5.36 -6.46
CA ASP A 235 -1.35 -6.24 -5.31
C ASP A 235 -1.92 -5.49 -4.11
N CYS A 236 -2.84 -6.16 -3.42
CA CYS A 236 -3.33 -5.75 -2.11
C CYS A 236 -2.92 -6.80 -1.07
N ILE A 237 -2.04 -6.42 -0.15
CA ILE A 237 -1.79 -7.22 1.06
C ILE A 237 -2.84 -6.84 2.09
N VAL A 238 -3.47 -7.85 2.68
CA VAL A 238 -4.43 -7.71 3.78
C VAL A 238 -3.86 -8.39 5.01
N MET A 239 -3.65 -7.61 6.07
CA MET A 239 -3.19 -8.11 7.37
C MET A 239 -4.36 -8.14 8.33
N SER A 240 -4.76 -9.34 8.75
CA SER A 240 -5.93 -9.59 9.59
C SER A 240 -5.61 -10.64 10.64
N SER A 241 -6.44 -10.78 11.67
CA SER A 241 -6.27 -11.81 12.71
C SER A 241 -4.84 -11.79 13.30
N GLN A 242 -4.11 -12.91 13.27
CA GLN A 242 -2.77 -13.00 13.83
C GLN A 242 -1.75 -12.08 13.13
N SER A 243 -1.82 -11.98 11.79
CA SER A 243 -0.87 -11.16 11.01
C SER A 243 -1.08 -9.65 11.21
N ARG A 244 -2.23 -9.21 11.72
CA ARG A 244 -2.55 -7.78 11.93
C ARG A 244 -1.53 -7.05 12.80
N LEU A 245 -0.88 -7.77 13.72
CA LEU A 245 0.13 -7.25 14.64
C LEU A 245 1.52 -7.87 14.42
N SER A 246 1.75 -8.49 13.25
CA SER A 246 3.05 -9.06 12.90
C SER A 246 4.05 -7.97 12.52
N TYR A 247 5.32 -8.21 12.88
CA TYR A 247 6.44 -7.41 12.40
C TYR A 247 6.52 -7.49 10.88
N HIS A 248 6.62 -6.35 10.22
CA HIS A 248 6.75 -6.28 8.78
C HIS A 248 7.59 -5.09 8.32
N GLY A 249 8.03 -5.14 7.07
CA GLY A 249 8.86 -4.08 6.51
C GLY A 249 9.18 -4.30 5.03
N VAL A 250 9.80 -3.30 4.42
CA VAL A 250 10.17 -3.29 3.01
C VAL A 250 11.68 -3.02 2.90
N PRO A 251 12.53 -4.06 2.92
CA PRO A 251 13.98 -3.88 2.80
C PRO A 251 14.45 -3.45 1.42
N LYS A 252 13.67 -3.67 0.36
CA LYS A 252 14.14 -3.44 -1.02
C LYS A 252 13.01 -3.15 -2.00
N ILE A 253 13.18 -2.10 -2.80
CA ILE A 253 12.43 -1.88 -4.04
C ILE A 253 13.19 -2.54 -5.20
N VAL A 254 12.47 -3.26 -6.06
CA VAL A 254 13.01 -4.09 -7.13
C VAL A 254 12.43 -3.61 -8.46
N ALA A 255 13.30 -3.50 -9.46
CA ALA A 255 12.86 -3.08 -10.79
C ALA A 255 11.89 -4.11 -11.38
N THR A 256 10.72 -3.66 -11.82
CA THR A 256 9.74 -4.53 -12.50
C THR A 256 9.93 -4.51 -14.01
N LYS A 257 9.72 -5.67 -14.64
CA LYS A 257 9.58 -5.78 -16.11
C LYS A 257 8.13 -5.61 -16.55
N LEU A 258 7.18 -5.84 -15.65
CA LEU A 258 5.76 -5.77 -15.93
C LEU A 258 5.25 -4.36 -15.65
N ARG A 259 4.49 -3.81 -16.60
CA ARG A 259 3.84 -2.50 -16.48
C ARG A 259 2.33 -2.67 -16.67
N PRO A 260 1.61 -3.29 -15.71
CA PRO A 260 0.18 -3.55 -15.85
C PRO A 260 -0.68 -2.29 -15.95
N TRP A 261 -0.12 -1.11 -15.66
CA TRP A 261 -0.75 0.19 -15.89
C TRP A 261 -0.64 0.68 -17.36
N SER A 262 0.24 0.09 -18.17
CA SER A 262 0.45 0.45 -19.58
C SER A 262 -0.43 -0.45 -20.47
N ASN A 263 -1.33 0.13 -21.26
CA ASN A 263 -2.00 -0.57 -22.37
C ASN A 263 -1.52 0.02 -23.70
N GLU A 264 -1.26 -0.87 -24.68
CA GLU A 264 -1.00 -0.52 -26.08
C GLU A 264 -2.27 0.07 -26.71
N GLY A 265 -2.43 1.40 -26.66
CA GLY A 265 -3.57 2.07 -27.27
C GLY A 265 -3.83 3.43 -26.66
N MET A 266 -3.07 4.43 -27.12
CA MET A 266 -3.17 5.85 -26.77
C MET A 266 -3.12 6.14 -25.27
N LEU A 267 -1.90 6.15 -24.72
CA LEU A 267 -1.64 6.93 -23.50
C LEU A 267 -1.86 8.39 -23.88
N SER A 268 -2.78 9.06 -23.20
CA SER A 268 -2.96 10.50 -23.32
C SER A 268 -1.71 11.22 -22.81
N GLU A 269 -1.36 12.39 -23.35
CA GLU A 269 -0.15 13.14 -22.94
C GLU A 269 -0.12 13.36 -21.41
N ASP A 270 -1.31 13.51 -20.83
CA ASP A 270 -1.64 13.67 -19.41
C ASP A 270 -1.32 12.45 -18.52
N TRP A 271 -0.97 11.27 -19.06
CA TRP A 271 -0.48 10.13 -18.25
C TRP A 271 1.05 10.05 -18.15
N LYS A 272 1.78 10.65 -19.10
CA LYS A 272 3.21 10.41 -19.28
C LYS A 272 4.05 10.74 -18.04
N ASP A 273 3.72 11.81 -17.33
CA ASP A 273 4.46 12.19 -16.12
C ASP A 273 4.20 11.26 -14.93
N PHE A 274 2.99 10.72 -14.82
CA PHE A 274 2.67 9.67 -13.85
C PHE A 274 3.43 8.39 -14.17
N GLU A 275 3.50 7.99 -15.45
CA GLU A 275 4.27 6.84 -15.90
C GLU A 275 5.76 6.99 -15.60
N ASN A 276 6.33 8.15 -15.89
CA ASN A 276 7.72 8.47 -15.57
C ASN A 276 7.99 8.30 -14.07
N TYR A 277 7.08 8.79 -13.22
CA TYR A 277 7.21 8.66 -11.76
C TYR A 277 7.23 7.19 -11.33
N VAL A 278 6.23 6.39 -11.69
CA VAL A 278 6.08 5.00 -11.21
C VAL A 278 7.04 4.01 -11.90
N THR A 279 7.68 4.42 -13.00
CA THR A 279 8.77 3.64 -13.61
C THR A 279 10.05 3.66 -12.77
N GLU A 280 10.20 4.62 -11.85
CA GLU A 280 11.36 4.71 -10.95
C GLU A 280 10.99 4.67 -9.46
N SER A 281 9.73 4.37 -9.15
CA SER A 281 9.22 4.43 -7.78
C SER A 281 8.07 3.45 -7.53
N ARG A 282 7.73 3.31 -6.26
CA ARG A 282 6.59 2.53 -5.79
C ARG A 282 5.73 3.38 -4.87
N ILE A 283 4.41 3.21 -5.00
CA ILE A 283 3.40 3.82 -4.15
C ILE A 283 2.72 2.71 -3.34
N ASN A 284 2.49 2.96 -2.06
CA ASN A 284 1.80 2.01 -1.20
C ASN A 284 0.77 2.71 -0.31
N MET A 285 -0.52 2.41 -0.49
CA MET A 285 -1.61 2.93 0.35
C MET A 285 -1.92 1.94 1.47
N ASN A 286 -1.59 2.28 2.72
CA ASN A 286 -1.93 1.49 3.90
C ASN A 286 -3.16 2.09 4.58
N VAL A 287 -4.30 1.42 4.42
CA VAL A 287 -5.62 1.86 4.89
C VAL A 287 -6.05 1.06 6.11
N ARG A 288 -6.63 1.76 7.08
CA ARG A 288 -6.99 1.21 8.38
C ARG A 288 -8.27 1.83 8.93
N GLN A 289 -8.93 1.07 9.79
CA GLN A 289 -10.00 1.54 10.64
C GLN A 289 -9.42 1.89 12.02
N VAL A 290 -9.72 3.09 12.50
CA VAL A 290 -9.16 3.61 13.75
C VAL A 290 -10.07 3.27 14.92
N LEU A 291 -11.37 3.53 14.76
CA LEU A 291 -12.39 3.41 15.78
C LEU A 291 -12.89 1.96 15.92
N ASN A 292 -13.25 1.59 17.15
CA ASN A 292 -13.93 0.32 17.41
C ASN A 292 -15.34 0.32 16.79
N PRO A 293 -15.93 -0.86 16.50
CA PRO A 293 -17.31 -0.94 16.02
C PRO A 293 -18.28 -0.18 16.93
N GLY A 294 -19.08 0.72 16.35
CA GLY A 294 -20.05 1.55 17.08
C GLY A 294 -19.47 2.81 17.76
N GLN A 295 -18.15 2.97 17.82
CA GLN A 295 -17.50 4.19 18.31
C GLN A 295 -17.57 5.30 17.26
N LYS A 296 -17.92 6.52 17.67
CA LYS A 296 -18.08 7.67 16.76
C LYS A 296 -16.86 8.61 16.72
N HIS A 297 -16.12 8.68 17.82
CA HIS A 297 -14.98 9.59 18.05
C HIS A 297 -13.94 8.88 18.92
N LEU A 298 -12.66 9.22 18.74
CA LEU A 298 -11.53 8.84 19.59
C LEU A 298 -11.64 9.46 20.99
#